data_AF-A0A5M6DNY7-F1
#
_entry.id   AF-A0A5M6DNY7-F1
#
_cell.length_a   1.000
_cell.length_b   1.000
_cell.length_c   1.000
_cell.angle_alpha   90.00
_cell.angle_beta   90.00
_cell.angle_gamma   90.00
#
_symmetry.space_group_name_H-M   'P 1'
#
loop_
_entity.id
_entity.type
_entity.pdbx_description
1 polymer ?
#
loop_
_entity_poly.entity_id
_entity_poly.type
_entity_poly.pdbx_seq_one_letter_code
_entity_poly.pdbx_strand_id
1 'polypeptide(L)'
;MKQLVLSADKQSLKSAINLKLALFLKAFTSALFLTGMLVLVGLLLKFTHLPGEQVVFVVAMSFLTFLFLLQTGISFVFVFAHAKLAFLGAFSSLSYALSCITLVFVYENWWGTYLMVLLTGPLLFISFLILIAYFLSGEHRHTTHRKFLYINILLPYLFIFLLWLAFIIRHEVRENRDRRVVWNFSARIFGYPEKLTRYFNL
;
A
#
# COMPACT_ATOMS: atom_id res chain seq x y z
N MET A 1 42.75 31.17 12.45
CA MET A 1 41.47 31.89 12.24
C MET A 1 40.68 31.42 11.00
N LYS A 2 41.27 31.35 9.79
CA LYS A 2 40.56 30.88 8.57
C LYS A 2 39.96 29.46 8.66
N GLN A 3 40.62 28.49 9.33
CA GLN A 3 40.09 27.12 9.48
C GLN A 3 38.86 27.02 10.41
N LEU A 4 38.74 27.89 11.41
CA LEU A 4 37.59 27.94 12.33
C LEU A 4 36.34 28.55 11.66
N VAL A 5 36.54 29.51 10.74
CA VAL A 5 35.44 30.08 9.94
C VAL A 5 34.93 29.05 8.94
N LEU A 6 35.84 28.27 8.31
CA LEU A 6 35.46 27.25 7.33
C LEU A 6 34.75 26.04 7.96
N SER A 7 35.08 25.67 9.21
CA SER A 7 34.38 24.62 9.93
C SER A 7 33.00 25.07 10.42
N ALA A 8 32.88 26.32 10.90
CA ALA A 8 31.61 26.92 11.30
C ALA A 8 30.64 27.04 10.12
N ASP A 9 31.13 27.43 8.94
CA ASP A 9 30.30 27.61 7.74
C ASP A 9 29.82 26.25 7.16
N LYS A 10 30.69 25.23 7.15
CA LYS A 10 30.30 23.85 6.81
C LYS A 10 29.27 23.28 7.78
N GLN A 11 29.39 23.58 9.07
CA GLN A 11 28.47 23.11 10.10
C GLN A 11 27.12 23.83 10.02
N SER A 12 27.12 25.13 9.71
CA SER A 12 25.91 25.91 9.43
C SER A 12 25.17 25.36 8.19
N LEU A 13 25.90 25.09 7.09
CA LEU A 13 25.34 24.55 5.87
C LEU A 13 24.76 23.15 6.07
N LYS A 14 25.48 22.26 6.78
CA LYS A 14 24.99 20.92 7.11
C LYS A 14 23.73 20.97 7.99
N SER A 15 23.67 21.91 8.94
CA SER A 15 22.47 22.10 9.78
C SER A 15 21.27 22.60 8.97
N ALA A 16 21.48 23.52 8.03
CA ALA A 16 20.43 24.05 7.16
C ALA A 16 19.89 22.98 6.19
N ILE A 17 20.77 22.14 5.63
CA ILE A 17 20.39 21.00 4.78
C ILE A 17 19.57 19.99 5.59
N ASN A 18 20.02 19.64 6.80
CA ASN A 18 19.30 18.71 7.67
C ASN A 18 17.92 19.23 8.06
N LEU A 19 17.77 20.54 8.30
CA LEU A 19 16.49 21.18 8.60
C LEU A 19 15.54 21.09 7.40
N LYS A 20 16.00 21.44 6.19
CA LYS A 20 15.20 21.34 4.95
C LYS A 20 14.76 19.91 4.68
N LEU A 21 15.66 18.95 4.89
CA LEU A 21 15.39 17.52 4.71
C LEU A 21 14.34 17.02 5.71
N ALA A 22 14.45 17.42 6.98
CA ALA A 22 13.47 17.06 8.00
C ALA A 22 12.08 17.64 7.72
N LEU A 23 12.01 18.89 7.26
CA LEU A 23 10.76 19.52 6.84
C LEU A 23 10.15 18.82 5.63
N PHE A 24 10.97 18.48 4.63
CA PHE A 24 10.55 17.73 3.45
C PHE A 24 9.99 16.35 3.83
N LEU A 25 10.70 15.59 4.68
CA LEU A 25 10.23 14.29 5.16
C LEU A 25 8.90 14.42 5.92
N LYS A 26 8.74 15.44 6.76
CA LYS A 26 7.49 15.69 7.48
C LYS A 26 6.33 16.00 6.52
N ALA A 27 6.56 16.86 5.53
CA ALA A 27 5.56 17.19 4.52
C ALA A 27 5.19 15.97 3.67
N PHE A 28 6.19 15.18 3.28
CA PHE A 28 6.00 13.95 2.51
C PHE A 28 5.18 12.91 3.28
N THR A 29 5.53 12.63 4.53
CA THR A 29 4.75 11.73 5.40
C THR A 29 3.32 12.24 5.58
N SER A 30 3.13 13.56 5.75
CA SER A 30 1.79 14.15 5.83
C SER A 30 0.99 13.95 4.54
N ALA A 31 1.62 14.11 3.37
CA ALA A 31 0.98 13.88 2.07
C ALA A 31 0.59 12.40 1.87
N LEU A 32 1.43 11.46 2.33
CA LEU A 32 1.09 10.02 2.35
C LEU A 32 -0.14 9.75 3.20
N PHE A 33 -0.21 10.29 4.42
CA PHE A 33 -1.37 10.11 5.28
C PHE A 33 -2.63 10.73 4.70
N LEU A 34 -2.55 11.95 4.18
CA LEU A 34 -3.70 12.64 3.60
C LEU A 34 -4.24 11.90 2.36
N THR A 35 -3.35 11.44 1.49
CA THR A 35 -3.73 10.61 0.34
C THR A 35 -4.30 9.25 0.79
N GLY A 36 -3.73 8.63 1.82
CA GLY A 36 -4.25 7.39 2.40
C GLY A 36 -5.67 7.56 2.95
N MET A 37 -5.96 8.67 3.63
CA MET A 37 -7.32 9.02 4.07
C MET A 37 -8.25 9.23 2.88
N LEU A 38 -7.79 9.86 1.80
CA LEU A 38 -8.59 10.01 0.58
C LEU A 38 -8.91 8.67 -0.09
N VAL A 39 -7.98 7.70 -0.06
CA VAL A 39 -8.24 6.32 -0.51
C VAL A 39 -9.33 5.67 0.33
N LEU A 40 -9.31 5.83 1.66
CA LEU A 40 -10.37 5.33 2.53
C LEU A 40 -11.72 5.99 2.24
N VAL A 41 -11.74 7.30 1.98
CA VAL A 41 -12.95 8.01 1.54
C VAL A 41 -13.46 7.41 0.22
N GLY A 42 -12.60 7.21 -0.77
CA GLY A 42 -12.97 6.56 -2.03
C GLY A 42 -13.53 5.15 -1.83
N LEU A 43 -12.93 4.37 -0.93
CA LEU A 43 -13.40 3.03 -0.55
C LEU A 43 -14.80 3.09 0.09
N LEU A 44 -15.03 4.03 1.01
CA LEU A 44 -16.31 4.25 1.68
C LEU A 44 -17.40 4.70 0.71
N LEU A 45 -17.09 5.61 -0.21
CA LEU A 45 -18.01 6.03 -1.28
C LEU A 45 -18.45 4.82 -2.10
N LYS A 46 -17.54 3.89 -2.39
CA LYS A 46 -17.88 2.65 -3.10
C LYS A 46 -18.73 1.67 -2.29
N PHE A 47 -18.57 1.63 -0.97
CA PHE A 47 -19.46 0.80 -0.14
C PHE A 47 -20.86 1.39 -0.04
N THR A 48 -20.98 2.71 -0.10
CA THR A 48 -22.24 3.44 0.01
C THR A 48 -22.92 3.72 -1.34
N HIS A 49 -22.28 3.35 -2.46
CA HIS A 49 -22.78 3.56 -3.83
C HIS A 49 -23.08 5.03 -4.15
N LEU A 50 -22.24 5.94 -3.64
CA LEU A 50 -22.37 7.38 -3.85
C LEU A 50 -21.78 7.83 -5.20
N PRO A 51 -22.33 8.89 -5.82
CA PRO A 51 -21.83 9.39 -7.10
C PRO A 51 -20.37 9.84 -6.98
N GLY A 52 -19.54 9.47 -7.97
CA GLY A 52 -18.11 9.79 -8.00
C GLY A 52 -17.20 8.75 -7.33
N GLU A 53 -17.75 7.63 -6.84
CA GLU A 53 -16.99 6.56 -6.17
C GLU A 53 -15.75 6.08 -6.96
N GLN A 54 -15.86 5.92 -8.27
CA GLN A 54 -14.78 5.46 -9.16
C GLN A 54 -13.65 6.47 -9.28
N VAL A 55 -14.00 7.74 -9.54
CA VAL A 55 -13.01 8.79 -9.78
C VAL A 55 -12.18 9.05 -8.53
N VAL A 56 -12.83 9.18 -7.37
CA VAL A 56 -12.13 9.51 -6.12
C VAL A 56 -11.14 8.41 -5.73
N PHE A 57 -11.54 7.15 -5.81
CA PHE A 57 -10.67 6.03 -5.47
C PHE A 57 -9.48 5.92 -6.42
N VAL A 58 -9.72 5.93 -7.74
CA VAL A 58 -8.66 5.78 -8.75
C VAL A 58 -7.66 6.95 -8.69
N VAL A 59 -8.14 8.18 -8.53
CA VAL A 59 -7.28 9.36 -8.40
C VAL A 59 -6.45 9.29 -7.12
N ALA A 60 -7.06 8.96 -5.98
CA ALA A 60 -6.35 8.84 -4.71
C ALA A 60 -5.27 7.73 -4.76
N MET A 61 -5.59 6.58 -5.34
CA MET A 61 -4.63 5.49 -5.53
C MET A 61 -3.49 5.86 -6.49
N SER A 62 -3.77 6.66 -7.52
CA SER A 62 -2.76 7.17 -8.46
C SER A 62 -1.79 8.13 -7.76
N PHE A 63 -2.30 9.06 -6.96
CA PHE A 63 -1.46 9.93 -6.11
C PHE A 63 -0.65 9.12 -5.10
N LEU A 64 -1.25 8.09 -4.48
CA LEU A 64 -0.56 7.25 -3.51
C LEU A 64 0.59 6.45 -4.18
N THR A 65 0.33 5.94 -5.38
CA THR A 65 1.35 5.29 -6.23
C THR A 65 2.50 6.26 -6.52
N PHE A 66 2.19 7.48 -6.94
CA PHE A 66 3.21 8.49 -7.22
C PHE A 66 4.05 8.83 -5.98
N LEU A 67 3.42 8.96 -4.81
CA LEU A 67 4.13 9.18 -3.55
C LEU A 67 5.07 8.02 -3.22
N PHE A 68 4.64 6.77 -3.39
CA PHE A 68 5.51 5.61 -3.18
C PHE A 68 6.67 5.53 -4.19
N LEU A 69 6.45 5.91 -5.46
CA LEU A 69 7.53 6.02 -6.43
C LEU A 69 8.54 7.11 -6.04
N LEU A 70 8.05 8.25 -5.54
CA LEU A 70 8.91 9.30 -5.00
C LEU A 70 9.68 8.80 -3.76
N GLN A 71 9.05 8.03 -2.88
CA GLN A 71 9.69 7.40 -1.72
C GLN A 71 10.82 6.45 -2.15
N THR A 72 10.64 5.69 -3.23
CA THR A 72 11.69 4.86 -3.82
C THR A 72 12.89 5.71 -4.23
N GLY A 73 12.65 6.82 -4.94
CA GLY A 73 13.70 7.77 -5.35
C GLY A 73 14.44 8.40 -4.16
N ILE A 74 13.69 8.85 -3.15
CA ILE A 74 14.25 9.42 -1.92
C ILE A 74 15.10 8.36 -1.19
N SER A 75 14.62 7.12 -1.10
CA SER A 75 15.35 6.02 -0.46
C SER A 75 16.69 5.76 -1.15
N PHE A 76 16.77 5.88 -2.49
CA PHE A 76 18.06 5.80 -3.21
C PHE A 76 19.04 6.91 -2.83
N VAL A 77 18.56 8.15 -2.64
CA VAL A 77 19.43 9.27 -2.19
C VAL A 77 20.01 9.01 -0.80
N PHE A 78 19.28 8.29 0.07
CA PHE A 78 19.76 7.92 1.40
C PHE A 78 20.69 6.69 1.44
N VAL A 79 20.93 5.99 0.31
CA VAL A 79 21.85 4.83 0.22
C VAL A 79 23.24 5.17 0.74
N PHE A 80 23.71 6.39 0.50
CA PHE A 80 25.04 6.84 0.93
C PHE A 80 25.22 6.91 2.45
N ALA A 81 24.13 6.94 3.22
CA ALA A 81 24.18 6.95 4.68
C ALA A 81 24.02 5.54 5.28
N HIS A 82 23.07 4.75 4.78
CA HIS A 82 22.76 3.40 5.29
C HIS A 82 22.20 2.49 4.18
N ALA A 83 23.09 1.78 3.48
CA ALA A 83 22.73 0.98 2.30
C ALA A 83 21.61 -0.06 2.53
N LYS A 84 21.64 -0.81 3.64
CA LYS A 84 20.61 -1.82 3.96
C LYS A 84 19.21 -1.20 4.13
N LEU A 85 19.12 -0.14 4.93
CA LEU A 85 17.84 0.53 5.24
C LEU A 85 17.27 1.24 4.00
N ALA A 86 18.16 1.84 3.20
CA ALA A 86 17.79 2.47 1.95
C ALA A 86 17.26 1.46 0.92
N PHE A 87 17.90 0.29 0.78
CA PHE A 87 17.42 -0.77 -0.09
C PHE A 87 16.08 -1.34 0.38
N LEU A 88 15.92 -1.57 1.69
CA LEU A 88 14.66 -1.99 2.30
C LEU A 88 13.54 -0.98 2.00
N GLY A 89 13.82 0.31 2.21
CA GLY A 89 12.88 1.39 1.93
C GLY A 89 12.49 1.47 0.45
N ALA A 90 13.46 1.42 -0.45
CA ALA A 90 13.23 1.47 -1.89
C ALA A 90 12.44 0.27 -2.40
N PHE A 91 12.85 -0.95 -2.05
CA PHE A 91 12.19 -2.17 -2.48
C PHE A 91 10.75 -2.26 -1.94
N SER A 92 10.55 -1.92 -0.67
CA SER A 92 9.23 -1.93 -0.06
C SER A 92 8.30 -0.89 -0.69
N SER A 93 8.80 0.33 -0.91
CA SER A 93 8.03 1.41 -1.54
C SER A 93 7.63 1.05 -2.98
N LEU A 94 8.53 0.44 -3.75
CA LEU A 94 8.23 -0.06 -5.09
C LEU A 94 7.12 -1.11 -5.06
N SER A 95 7.19 -2.05 -4.11
CA SER A 95 6.15 -3.05 -3.91
C SER A 95 4.79 -2.42 -3.57
N TYR A 96 4.77 -1.38 -2.74
CA TYR A 96 3.53 -0.65 -2.41
C TYR A 96 2.97 0.09 -3.62
N ALA A 97 3.81 0.73 -4.42
CA ALA A 97 3.39 1.42 -5.65
C ALA A 97 2.75 0.43 -6.63
N LEU A 98 3.39 -0.70 -6.90
CA LEU A 98 2.86 -1.74 -7.79
C LEU A 98 1.55 -2.34 -7.25
N SER A 99 1.45 -2.50 -5.93
CA SER A 99 0.23 -2.98 -5.28
C SER A 99 -0.92 -1.98 -5.41
N CYS A 100 -0.62 -0.67 -5.34
CA CYS A 100 -1.63 0.36 -5.58
C CYS A 100 -2.17 0.30 -7.01
N ILE A 101 -1.28 0.19 -8.00
CA ILE A 101 -1.66 0.03 -9.41
C ILE A 101 -2.52 -1.24 -9.58
N THR A 102 -2.10 -2.35 -8.97
CA THR A 102 -2.85 -3.61 -9.07
C THR A 102 -4.25 -3.49 -8.46
N LEU A 103 -4.37 -2.84 -7.30
CA LEU A 103 -5.67 -2.58 -6.67
C LEU A 103 -6.57 -1.71 -7.56
N VAL A 104 -6.02 -0.76 -8.32
CA VAL A 104 -6.79 0.00 -9.34
C VAL A 104 -7.25 -0.91 -10.47
N PHE A 105 -6.40 -1.81 -10.97
CA PHE A 105 -6.79 -2.76 -12.02
C PHE A 105 -7.90 -3.71 -11.54
N VAL A 106 -7.77 -4.24 -10.32
CA VAL A 106 -8.81 -5.05 -9.66
C VAL A 106 -10.09 -4.22 -9.50
N TYR A 107 -9.96 -2.96 -9.11
CA TYR A 107 -11.09 -2.06 -8.88
C TYR A 107 -11.92 -1.80 -10.14
N GLU A 108 -11.24 -1.58 -11.27
CA GLU A 108 -11.83 -1.31 -12.58
C GLU A 108 -12.18 -2.59 -13.36
N ASN A 109 -11.93 -3.78 -12.79
CA ASN A 109 -12.12 -5.08 -13.45
C ASN A 109 -11.41 -5.18 -14.81
N TRP A 110 -10.18 -4.68 -14.90
CA TRP A 110 -9.42 -4.71 -16.15
C TRP A 110 -8.95 -6.12 -16.50
N TRP A 111 -8.83 -6.43 -17.79
CA TRP A 111 -8.39 -7.74 -18.30
C TRP A 111 -7.02 -8.18 -17.77
N GLY A 112 -6.09 -7.22 -17.58
CA GLY A 112 -4.74 -7.46 -17.06
C GLY A 112 -4.67 -7.71 -15.54
N THR A 113 -5.79 -7.76 -14.83
CA THR A 113 -5.84 -7.90 -13.37
C THR A 113 -5.10 -9.15 -12.90
N TYR A 114 -5.33 -10.30 -13.53
CA TYR A 114 -4.68 -11.56 -13.13
C TYR A 114 -3.16 -11.50 -13.24
N LEU A 115 -2.64 -10.91 -14.32
CA LEU A 115 -1.21 -10.73 -14.52
C LEU A 115 -0.60 -9.81 -13.46
N MET A 116 -1.28 -8.70 -13.16
CA MET A 116 -0.84 -7.74 -12.14
C MET A 116 -0.84 -8.37 -10.74
N VAL A 117 -1.88 -9.14 -10.39
CA VAL A 117 -1.94 -9.87 -9.11
C VAL A 117 -0.81 -10.90 -9.02
N LEU A 118 -0.56 -11.66 -10.09
CA LEU A 118 0.49 -12.67 -10.14
C LEU A 118 1.89 -12.06 -9.98
N LEU A 119 2.12 -10.87 -10.52
CA LEU A 119 3.39 -10.15 -10.40
C LEU A 119 3.57 -9.52 -9.01
N THR A 120 2.52 -8.88 -8.50
CA THR A 120 2.62 -8.04 -7.29
C THR A 120 2.46 -8.82 -6.00
N GLY A 121 1.66 -9.89 -5.99
CA GLY A 121 1.48 -10.75 -4.82
C GLY A 121 2.81 -11.30 -4.27
N PRO A 122 3.62 -11.99 -5.08
CA PRO A 122 4.94 -12.47 -4.67
C PRO A 122 5.87 -11.35 -4.23
N LEU A 123 5.86 -10.21 -4.94
CA LEU A 123 6.71 -9.07 -4.61
C LEU A 123 6.37 -8.48 -3.23
N LEU A 124 5.08 -8.33 -2.92
CA LEU A 124 4.59 -7.84 -1.63
C LEU A 124 4.85 -8.83 -0.50
N PHE A 125 4.76 -10.14 -0.78
CA PHE A 125 5.12 -11.18 0.17
C PHE A 125 6.63 -11.21 0.46
N ILE A 126 7.48 -11.11 -0.56
CA ILE A 126 8.94 -11.05 -0.38
C ILE A 126 9.32 -9.78 0.40
N SER A 127 8.74 -8.62 0.06
CA SER A 127 8.96 -7.37 0.80
C SER A 127 8.63 -7.51 2.29
N PHE A 128 7.53 -8.21 2.60
CA PHE A 128 7.15 -8.51 3.98
C PHE A 128 8.15 -9.39 4.72
N LEU A 129 8.62 -10.47 4.10
CA LEU A 129 9.62 -11.36 4.69
C LEU A 129 10.93 -10.61 4.97
N ILE A 130 11.38 -9.76 4.04
CA ILE A 130 12.57 -8.94 4.22
C ILE A 130 12.35 -7.94 5.37
N LEU A 131 11.18 -7.32 5.46
CA LEU A 131 10.85 -6.39 6.54
C LEU A 131 10.86 -7.08 7.90
N ILE A 132 10.29 -8.29 8.01
CA ILE A 132 10.33 -9.09 9.25
C ILE A 132 11.77 -9.51 9.59
N ALA A 133 12.53 -10.01 8.62
CA ALA A 133 13.91 -10.42 8.83
C ALA A 133 14.76 -9.24 9.34
N TYR A 134 14.51 -8.04 8.79
CA TYR A 134 15.14 -6.81 9.29
C TYR A 134 14.75 -6.55 10.74
N PHE A 135 13.44 -6.60 11.08
CA PHE A 135 12.92 -6.45 12.44
C PHE A 135 13.52 -7.42 13.47
N LEU A 136 13.67 -8.69 13.09
CA LEU A 136 14.25 -9.73 13.94
C LEU A 136 15.77 -9.55 14.13
N SER A 137 16.48 -8.97 13.15
CA SER A 137 17.93 -8.77 13.22
C SER A 137 18.37 -7.72 14.26
N GLY A 138 17.43 -7.00 14.89
CA GLY A 138 17.75 -6.10 16.01
C GLY A 138 18.54 -4.83 15.65
N GLU A 139 18.77 -4.55 14.36
CA GLU A 139 19.53 -3.37 13.86
C GLU A 139 18.84 -2.01 14.16
N HIS A 140 17.62 -2.00 14.72
CA HIS A 140 16.79 -0.81 15.02
C HIS A 140 17.20 0.02 16.24
N ARG A 141 18.34 -0.27 16.89
CA ARG A 141 18.67 0.26 18.22
C ARG A 141 18.77 1.80 18.30
N HIS A 142 18.88 2.51 17.18
CA HIS A 142 18.85 3.98 17.16
C HIS A 142 17.43 4.54 16.97
N THR A 143 17.01 5.39 17.92
CA THR A 143 15.64 5.94 18.05
C THR A 143 15.14 6.67 16.80
N THR A 144 16.02 7.35 16.05
CA THR A 144 15.65 8.08 14.82
C THR A 144 15.33 7.15 13.65
N HIS A 145 16.09 6.07 13.47
CA HIS A 145 15.85 5.08 12.41
C HIS A 145 14.57 4.29 12.64
N ARG A 146 14.26 4.03 13.92
CA ARG A 146 13.03 3.34 14.33
C ARG A 146 11.78 4.09 13.86
N LYS A 147 11.68 5.41 14.12
CA LYS A 147 10.51 6.20 13.69
C LYS A 147 10.31 6.18 12.17
N PHE A 148 11.39 6.33 11.41
CA PHE A 148 11.32 6.28 9.95
C PHE A 148 10.79 4.93 9.46
N LEU A 149 11.29 3.82 10.03
CA LEU A 149 10.91 2.48 9.63
C LEU A 149 9.44 2.16 9.97
N TYR A 150 8.98 2.49 11.18
CA TYR A 150 7.58 2.26 11.55
C TYR A 150 6.61 3.13 10.75
N ILE A 151 6.91 4.42 10.58
CA ILE A 151 5.95 5.38 10.01
C ILE A 151 5.96 5.35 8.47
N ASN A 152 7.11 5.19 7.83
CA ASN A 152 7.22 5.28 6.37
C ASN A 152 7.29 3.92 5.66
N ILE A 153 7.54 2.82 6.38
CA ILE A 153 7.61 1.48 5.77
C ILE A 153 6.48 0.60 6.32
N LEU A 154 6.50 0.32 7.63
CA LEU A 154 5.55 -0.64 8.21
C LEU A 154 4.10 -0.15 8.14
N LEU A 155 3.83 1.12 8.47
CA LEU A 155 2.47 1.64 8.46
C LEU A 155 1.86 1.65 7.05
N PRO A 156 2.57 2.11 5.99
CA PRO A 156 2.14 1.92 4.61
C PRO A 156 1.93 0.47 4.21
N TYR A 157 2.82 -0.45 4.65
CA TYR A 157 2.64 -1.88 4.40
C TYR A 157 1.29 -2.36 4.93
N LEU A 158 1.01 -2.10 6.21
CA LEU A 158 -0.21 -2.52 6.88
C LEU A 158 -1.44 -1.93 6.20
N PHE A 159 -1.37 -0.66 5.80
CA PHE A 159 -2.44 0.00 5.06
C PHE A 159 -2.75 -0.69 3.73
N ILE A 160 -1.74 -0.96 2.90
CA ILE A 160 -1.91 -1.67 1.61
C ILE A 160 -2.40 -3.10 1.82
N PHE A 161 -1.89 -3.79 2.84
CA PHE A 161 -2.33 -5.15 3.19
C PHE A 161 -3.82 -5.18 3.57
N LEU A 162 -4.28 -4.22 4.39
CA LEU A 162 -5.69 -4.10 4.76
C LEU A 162 -6.59 -3.78 3.56
N LEU A 163 -6.11 -2.96 2.61
CA LEU A 163 -6.84 -2.72 1.36
C LEU A 163 -6.98 -4.02 0.55
N TRP A 164 -5.91 -4.80 0.40
CA TRP A 164 -5.98 -6.11 -0.24
C TRP A 164 -6.99 -7.03 0.43
N LEU A 165 -6.98 -7.10 1.77
CA LEU A 165 -7.94 -7.91 2.52
C LEU A 165 -9.39 -7.47 2.24
N ALA A 166 -9.66 -6.15 2.26
CA ALA A 166 -10.98 -5.61 1.96
C ALA A 166 -11.47 -5.97 0.55
N PHE A 167 -10.56 -5.99 -0.43
CA PHE A 167 -10.89 -6.37 -1.80
C PHE A 167 -11.13 -7.88 -1.96
N ILE A 168 -10.32 -8.73 -1.31
CA ILE A 168 -10.51 -10.19 -1.34
C ILE A 168 -11.86 -10.56 -0.74
N ILE A 169 -12.17 -10.04 0.45
CA ILE A 169 -13.47 -10.28 1.13
C ILE A 169 -14.63 -9.85 0.23
N ARG A 170 -14.52 -8.67 -0.40
CA ARG A 170 -15.55 -8.18 -1.32
C ARG A 170 -15.71 -9.08 -2.55
N HIS A 171 -14.61 -9.52 -3.15
CA HIS A 171 -14.63 -10.37 -4.33
C HIS A 171 -15.32 -11.70 -4.02
N GLU A 172 -14.97 -12.33 -2.90
CA GLU A 172 -15.57 -13.59 -2.45
C GLU A 172 -17.09 -13.45 -2.19
N VAL A 173 -17.53 -12.35 -1.57
CA VAL A 173 -18.95 -12.06 -1.36
C VAL A 173 -19.71 -11.91 -2.69
N ARG A 174 -19.10 -11.25 -3.69
CA ARG A 174 -19.71 -11.06 -5.00
C ARG A 174 -19.84 -12.39 -5.75
N GLU A 175 -18.77 -13.17 -5.80
CA GLU A 175 -18.76 -14.46 -6.49
C GLU A 175 -19.75 -15.45 -5.86
N ASN A 176 -19.86 -15.47 -4.53
CA ASN A 176 -20.86 -16.29 -3.82
C ASN A 176 -22.30 -15.82 -4.04
N ARG A 177 -22.52 -14.54 -4.36
CA ARG A 177 -23.84 -14.04 -4.77
C ARG A 177 -24.17 -14.52 -6.19
N ASP A 178 -23.23 -14.38 -7.12
CA ASP A 178 -23.43 -14.75 -8.52
C ASP A 178 -23.63 -16.26 -8.69
N ARG A 179 -22.88 -17.10 -7.97
CA ARG A 179 -23.11 -18.56 -7.95
C ARG A 179 -24.52 -18.90 -7.46
N ARG A 180 -25.02 -18.25 -6.40
CA ARG A 180 -26.39 -18.48 -5.89
C ARG A 180 -27.46 -18.07 -6.90
N VAL A 181 -27.25 -16.98 -7.64
CA VAL A 181 -28.17 -16.55 -8.71
C VAL A 181 -28.19 -17.57 -9.84
N VAL A 182 -27.02 -18.07 -10.28
CA VAL A 182 -26.93 -19.11 -11.31
C VAL A 182 -27.59 -20.41 -10.86
N TRP A 183 -27.36 -20.85 -9.62
CA TRP A 183 -28.03 -22.04 -9.08
C TRP A 183 -29.55 -21.88 -9.00
N ASN A 184 -30.05 -20.72 -8.54
CA ASN A 184 -31.48 -20.43 -8.48
C ASN A 184 -32.11 -20.33 -9.88
N PHE A 185 -31.39 -19.78 -10.85
CA PHE A 185 -31.83 -19.70 -12.25
C PHE A 185 -31.87 -21.09 -12.89
N SER A 186 -30.83 -21.90 -12.72
CA SER A 186 -30.80 -23.29 -13.19
C SER A 186 -31.87 -24.15 -12.53
N ALA A 187 -32.12 -24.01 -11.22
CA ALA A 187 -33.20 -24.70 -10.53
C ALA A 187 -34.59 -24.31 -11.07
N ARG A 188 -34.77 -23.05 -11.47
CA ARG A 188 -36.02 -22.52 -12.04
C ARG A 188 -36.23 -22.95 -13.51
N ILE A 189 -35.16 -23.14 -14.29
CA ILE A 189 -35.23 -23.62 -15.68
C ILE A 189 -35.39 -25.14 -15.74
N PHE A 190 -34.69 -25.90 -14.90
CA PHE A 190 -34.68 -27.36 -14.95
C PHE A 190 -35.79 -28.04 -14.13
N GLY A 191 -36.73 -27.28 -13.54
CA GLY A 191 -37.95 -27.83 -12.97
C GLY A 191 -37.72 -28.94 -11.93
N TYR A 192 -36.75 -28.77 -11.03
CA TYR A 192 -36.56 -29.73 -9.94
C TYR A 192 -37.54 -29.42 -8.79
N PRO A 193 -38.29 -30.42 -8.29
CA PRO A 193 -39.27 -30.20 -7.23
C PRO A 193 -38.57 -29.88 -5.91
N GLU A 194 -39.15 -28.96 -5.14
CA GLU A 194 -38.71 -28.36 -3.86
C GLU A 194 -38.38 -29.33 -2.70
N LYS A 195 -38.18 -30.63 -2.93
CA LYS A 195 -38.08 -31.65 -1.86
C LYS A 195 -36.67 -31.99 -1.37
N LEU A 196 -35.61 -31.40 -1.93
CA LEU A 196 -34.23 -31.69 -1.50
C LEU A 196 -33.69 -30.78 -0.38
N THR A 197 -34.43 -29.74 0.01
CA THR A 197 -34.00 -28.78 1.06
C THR A 197 -34.19 -29.29 2.50
N ARG A 198 -34.76 -30.49 2.72
CA ARG A 198 -34.94 -31.06 4.07
C ARG A 198 -33.78 -31.93 4.58
N TYR A 199 -32.77 -32.25 3.77
CA TYR A 199 -31.72 -33.19 4.17
C TYR A 199 -30.35 -32.57 4.49
N PHE A 200 -30.16 -31.26 4.32
CA PHE A 200 -28.88 -30.58 4.58
C PHE A 200 -28.96 -29.49 5.67
N ASN A 201 -29.76 -29.73 6.71
CA ASN A 201 -29.61 -29.05 7.99
C ASN A 201 -29.32 -30.10 9.07
N LEU A 202 -28.06 -30.51 9.15
CA LEU A 202 -27.40 -31.11 10.31
C LEU A 202 -25.91 -30.77 10.21
#